data_AF-A0A8C5QY71-F1
#
_entry.id   AF-A0A8C5QY71-F1
#
_cell.length_a   1.000
_cell.length_b   1.000
_cell.length_c   1.000
_cell.angle_alpha   90.00
_cell.angle_beta   90.00
_cell.angle_gamma   90.00
#
_symmetry.space_group_name_H-M   'P 1'
#
loop_
_entity.id
_entity.type
_entity.pdbx_description
1 polymer ?
#
loop_
_entity_poly.entity_id
_entity_poly.type
_entity_poly.pdbx_seq_one_letter_code
_entity_poly.pdbx_strand_id
1 'polypeptide(L)'
;MASQGVSLQNKVAKLLSRRGGKPLLKPNRALVLADRVANRKLGLGEASCVTEMSVMMACWKQNAFGDAACSNEIDAFFTCAKKAQTVLLNNNNNGFNYPAPRLSDILADRKSGLDQEPQAGRYPPKQINQLLKRFPNIKREI
;
A
#
# COMPACT_ATOMS: atom_id res chain seq x y z
N MET A 1 28.15 13.07 -15.87
CA MET A 1 26.68 13.04 -16.00
C MET A 1 26.01 14.42 -16.15
N ALA A 2 26.74 15.51 -16.43
CA ALA A 2 26.16 16.87 -16.51
C ALA A 2 25.69 17.31 -17.91
N SER A 3 26.17 16.68 -18.99
CA SER A 3 25.90 17.12 -20.37
C SER A 3 24.46 16.92 -20.83
N GLN A 4 23.73 15.94 -20.27
CA GLN A 4 22.32 15.71 -20.61
C GLN A 4 21.39 16.78 -20.03
N GLY A 5 21.76 17.43 -18.92
CA GLY A 5 20.91 18.40 -18.22
C GLY A 5 20.62 19.66 -19.03
N VAL A 6 21.62 20.20 -19.73
CA VAL A 6 21.49 21.44 -20.54
C VAL A 6 20.52 21.23 -21.70
N SER A 7 20.56 20.05 -22.35
CA SER A 7 19.64 19.71 -23.43
C SER A 7 18.17 19.64 -22.97
N LEU A 8 17.96 19.26 -21.70
CA LEU A 8 16.64 19.11 -21.09
C LEU A 8 16.05 20.48 -20.75
N GLN A 9 16.85 21.41 -20.23
CA GLN A 9 16.41 22.78 -19.94
C GLN A 9 15.93 23.52 -21.20
N ASN A 10 16.65 23.38 -22.32
CA ASN A 10 16.25 23.99 -23.59
C ASN A 10 14.93 23.43 -24.11
N LYS A 11 14.70 22.12 -23.97
CA LYS A 11 13.42 21.47 -24.31
C LYS A 11 12.29 21.98 -23.41
N VAL A 12 12.50 22.03 -22.11
CA VAL A 12 11.51 22.52 -21.14
C VAL A 12 11.15 23.98 -21.41
N ALA A 13 12.13 24.84 -21.69
CA ALA A 13 11.89 26.23 -22.06
C ALA A 13 11.00 26.37 -23.30
N LYS A 14 11.16 25.47 -24.30
CA LYS A 14 10.29 25.43 -25.49
C LYS A 14 8.86 24.99 -25.13
N LEU A 15 8.68 24.00 -24.26
CA LEU A 15 7.37 23.48 -23.83
C LEU A 15 6.57 24.47 -22.97
N LEU A 16 7.27 25.32 -22.21
CA LEU A 16 6.68 26.38 -21.39
C LEU A 16 6.46 27.70 -22.18
N SER A 17 7.06 27.82 -23.38
CA SER A 17 7.01 29.06 -24.16
C SER A 17 5.60 29.32 -24.71
N ARG A 18 5.15 30.56 -24.59
CA ARG A 18 3.89 31.07 -25.18
C ARG A 18 4.06 31.62 -26.60
N ARG A 19 5.26 31.52 -27.18
CA ARG A 19 5.60 32.16 -28.47
C ARG A 19 4.73 31.72 -29.66
N GLY A 20 4.11 30.53 -29.59
CA GLY A 20 3.20 30.02 -30.62
C GLY A 20 1.76 29.82 -30.14
N GLY A 21 1.34 30.51 -29.07
CA GLY A 21 0.00 30.35 -28.48
C GLY A 21 0.02 29.68 -27.10
N LYS A 22 -0.95 28.79 -26.85
CA LYS A 22 -1.09 28.12 -25.53
C LYS A 22 0.13 27.20 -25.30
N PRO A 23 0.81 27.30 -24.13
CA PRO A 23 1.97 26.47 -23.85
C PRO A 23 1.54 25.02 -23.62
N LEU A 24 2.40 24.07 -24.02
CA LEU A 24 2.11 22.63 -23.92
C LEU A 24 2.11 22.15 -22.47
N LEU A 25 2.98 22.71 -21.64
CA LEU A 25 3.00 22.45 -20.20
C LEU A 25 2.63 23.72 -19.44
N LYS A 26 1.72 23.57 -18.47
CA LYS A 26 1.33 24.64 -17.54
C LYS A 26 1.39 24.12 -16.10
N PRO A 27 2.60 23.96 -15.55
CA PRO A 27 2.76 23.42 -14.21
C PRO A 27 2.19 24.41 -13.17
N ASN A 28 1.42 23.87 -12.21
CA ASN A 28 0.86 24.66 -11.10
C ASN A 28 1.90 24.89 -9.97
N ARG A 29 3.06 24.24 -10.06
CA ARG A 29 4.16 24.38 -9.10
C ARG A 29 5.47 24.54 -9.88
N ALA A 30 6.44 25.24 -9.31
CA ALA A 30 7.75 25.38 -9.91
C ALA A 30 8.40 24.01 -10.14
N LEU A 31 9.12 23.85 -11.26
CA LEU A 31 9.82 22.62 -11.63
C LEU A 31 11.15 22.50 -10.87
N VAL A 32 11.05 22.37 -9.54
CA VAL A 32 12.19 22.24 -8.62
C VAL A 32 11.99 21.01 -7.74
N LEU A 33 13.05 20.24 -7.51
CA LEU A 33 12.99 19.09 -6.59
C LEU A 33 12.79 19.57 -5.15
N ALA A 34 11.92 18.87 -4.42
CA ALA A 34 11.66 19.11 -3.01
C ALA A 34 12.62 18.30 -2.12
N ASP A 35 12.87 18.80 -0.91
CA ASP A 35 13.74 18.16 0.09
C ASP A 35 13.02 17.05 0.89
N ARG A 36 11.95 16.48 0.32
CA ARG A 36 11.16 15.41 0.92
C ARG A 36 10.45 14.56 -0.14
N VAL A 37 10.19 13.30 0.21
CA VAL A 37 9.37 12.36 -0.55
C VAL A 37 8.02 12.13 0.13
N ALA A 38 7.01 11.79 -0.68
CA ALA A 38 5.69 11.43 -0.17
C ALA A 38 5.75 10.11 0.62
N ASN A 39 4.84 9.97 1.60
CA ASN A 39 4.64 8.69 2.25
C ASN A 39 4.07 7.68 1.25
N ARG A 40 4.38 6.40 1.47
CA ARG A 40 3.74 5.32 0.72
C ARG A 40 2.24 5.39 0.98
N LYS A 41 1.44 5.44 -0.10
CA LYS A 41 0.00 5.28 0.01
C LYS A 41 -0.26 3.86 0.51
N LEU A 42 -0.93 3.73 1.65
CA LEU A 42 -1.44 2.44 2.09
C LEU A 42 -2.46 1.98 1.05
N GLY A 43 -2.37 0.72 0.62
CA GLY A 43 -3.39 0.12 -0.22
C GLY A 43 -4.73 0.21 0.51
N LEU A 44 -5.78 0.62 -0.20
CA LEU A 44 -7.13 0.45 0.31
C LEU A 44 -7.35 -1.06 0.39
N GLY A 45 -7.74 -1.57 1.56
CA GLY A 45 -7.84 -3.00 1.81
C GLY A 45 -8.75 -3.68 0.80
N GLU A 46 -8.37 -4.86 0.32
CA GLU A 46 -9.25 -5.73 -0.45
C GLU A 46 -10.14 -6.52 0.51
N ALA A 47 -11.34 -6.89 0.07
CA ALA A 47 -12.17 -7.80 0.83
C ALA A 47 -11.45 -9.16 0.92
N SER A 48 -11.06 -9.54 2.14
CA SER A 48 -10.47 -10.84 2.41
C SER A 48 -11.54 -11.93 2.42
N CYS A 49 -11.16 -13.16 2.09
CA CYS A 49 -12.01 -14.35 2.20
C CYS A 49 -13.27 -14.36 1.32
N VAL A 50 -13.28 -13.60 0.23
CA VAL A 50 -14.43 -13.50 -0.69
C VAL A 50 -14.74 -14.85 -1.33
N THR A 51 -13.72 -15.64 -1.63
CA THR A 51 -13.84 -16.98 -2.21
C THR A 51 -14.59 -17.93 -1.29
N GLU A 52 -14.15 -18.03 -0.03
CA GLU A 52 -14.72 -18.90 0.99
C GLU A 52 -16.14 -18.46 1.35
N MET A 53 -16.37 -17.14 1.40
CA MET A 53 -17.71 -16.58 1.59
C MET A 53 -18.66 -17.01 0.46
N SER A 54 -18.21 -16.95 -0.80
CA SER A 54 -19.05 -17.31 -1.94
C SER A 54 -19.42 -18.80 -1.95
N VAL A 55 -18.50 -19.68 -1.55
CA VAL A 55 -18.72 -21.13 -1.46
C VAL A 55 -19.69 -21.48 -0.32
N MET A 56 -19.49 -20.89 0.86
CA MET A 56 -20.40 -21.06 2.01
C MET A 56 -21.83 -20.62 1.66
N MET A 57 -21.97 -19.46 1.01
CA MET A 57 -23.28 -18.95 0.59
C MET A 57 -23.94 -19.84 -0.49
N ALA A 58 -23.15 -20.45 -1.37
CA ALA A 58 -23.64 -21.41 -2.35
C ALA A 58 -24.15 -22.69 -1.68
N CYS A 59 -23.41 -23.23 -0.70
CA CYS A 59 -23.85 -24.40 0.07
C CYS A 59 -25.14 -24.11 0.84
N TRP A 60 -25.21 -22.98 1.55
CA TRP A 60 -26.41 -22.56 2.27
C TRP A 60 -27.62 -22.44 1.34
N LYS A 61 -27.44 -21.86 0.15
CA LYS A 61 -28.53 -21.72 -0.82
C LYS A 61 -29.11 -23.08 -1.25
N GLN A 62 -28.28 -24.11 -1.34
CA GLN A 62 -28.72 -25.46 -1.73
C GLN A 62 -29.36 -26.24 -0.57
N ASN A 63 -28.94 -25.97 0.66
CA ASN A 63 -29.32 -26.73 1.86
C ASN A 63 -30.25 -25.95 2.79
N ALA A 64 -31.07 -25.05 2.25
CA ALA A 64 -32.03 -24.23 3.00
C ALA A 64 -31.41 -23.49 4.20
N PHE A 65 -30.15 -23.04 4.05
CA PHE A 65 -29.37 -22.33 5.07
C PHE A 65 -29.12 -23.14 6.35
N GLY A 66 -29.08 -24.48 6.25
CA GLY A 66 -28.73 -25.36 7.38
C GLY A 66 -27.22 -25.48 7.59
N ASP A 67 -26.72 -25.08 8.75
CA ASP A 67 -25.28 -25.11 9.08
C ASP A 67 -24.69 -26.53 9.14
N ALA A 68 -25.48 -27.51 9.59
CA ALA A 68 -25.01 -28.90 9.71
C ALA A 68 -24.63 -29.52 8.35
N ALA A 69 -25.29 -29.09 7.26
CA ALA A 69 -25.00 -29.58 5.91
C ALA A 69 -23.79 -28.87 5.27
N CYS A 70 -23.41 -27.70 5.77
CA CYS A 70 -22.38 -26.81 5.21
C CYS A 70 -21.20 -26.59 6.16
N SER A 71 -20.98 -27.49 7.12
CA SER A 71 -20.00 -27.32 8.20
C SER A 71 -18.58 -27.10 7.67
N ASN A 72 -18.22 -27.79 6.58
CA ASN A 72 -16.89 -27.71 5.99
C ASN A 72 -16.63 -26.34 5.36
N GLU A 73 -17.61 -25.79 4.65
CA GLU A 73 -17.56 -24.49 4.02
C GLU A 73 -17.57 -23.36 5.06
N ILE A 74 -18.32 -23.55 6.14
CA ILE A 74 -18.37 -22.64 7.29
C ILE A 74 -17.00 -22.60 7.99
N ASP A 75 -16.41 -23.75 8.27
CA ASP A 75 -15.09 -23.85 8.93
C ASP A 75 -13.98 -23.25 8.05
N ALA A 76 -14.03 -23.47 6.74
CA ALA A 76 -13.10 -22.87 5.78
C ALA A 76 -13.20 -21.33 5.79
N PHE A 77 -14.42 -20.78 5.78
CA PHE A 77 -14.65 -19.35 5.87
C PHE A 77 -14.11 -18.76 7.18
N PHE A 78 -14.43 -19.36 8.33
CA PHE A 78 -13.96 -18.88 9.62
C PHE A 78 -12.45 -18.99 9.78
N THR A 79 -11.83 -20.02 9.23
CA THR A 79 -10.37 -20.17 9.21
C THR A 79 -9.72 -19.02 8.42
N CYS A 80 -10.27 -18.70 7.25
CA CYS A 80 -9.80 -17.54 6.49
C CYS A 80 -10.03 -16.23 7.27
N ALA A 81 -11.21 -16.04 7.88
CA ALA A 81 -11.54 -14.84 8.64
C ALA A 81 -10.58 -14.61 9.82
N LYS A 82 -10.23 -15.67 10.57
CA LYS A 82 -9.22 -15.61 11.65
C LYS A 82 -7.86 -15.17 11.12
N LYS A 83 -7.40 -15.76 10.00
CA LYS A 83 -6.13 -15.38 9.35
C LYS A 83 -6.14 -13.94 8.84
N ALA A 84 -7.24 -13.50 8.25
CA ALA A 84 -7.40 -12.11 7.82
C ALA A 84 -7.33 -11.15 9.01
N GLN A 85 -7.95 -11.50 10.13
CA GLN A 85 -7.87 -10.69 11.36
C GLN A 85 -6.44 -10.59 11.89
N THR A 86 -5.67 -11.68 11.93
CA THR A 86 -4.27 -11.64 12.39
C THR A 86 -3.40 -10.80 11.46
N VAL A 87 -3.59 -10.91 10.14
CA VAL A 87 -2.89 -10.08 9.15
C VAL A 87 -3.23 -8.60 9.34
N LEU A 88 -4.49 -8.27 9.59
CA LEU A 88 -4.91 -6.88 9.88
C LEU A 88 -4.29 -6.35 11.17
N LEU A 89 -4.24 -7.16 12.24
CA LEU A 89 -3.60 -6.78 13.51
C LEU A 89 -2.08 -6.59 13.34
N ASN A 90 -1.43 -7.45 12.57
CA ASN A 90 0.02 -7.38 12.33
C ASN A 90 0.40 -6.20 11.43
N ASN A 91 -0.49 -5.78 10.52
CA ASN A 91 -0.22 -4.72 9.54
C ASN A 91 -0.56 -3.30 10.01
N ASN A 92 -1.16 -3.11 11.19
CA ASN A 92 -1.69 -1.81 11.63
C ASN A 92 -1.32 -1.51 13.09
N ASN A 93 -0.39 -0.58 13.35
CA ASN A 93 -0.72 0.83 13.65
C ASN A 93 -2.03 1.38 13.03
N ASN A 94 -3.20 0.81 13.32
CA ASN A 94 -4.50 1.45 13.13
C ASN A 94 -5.51 0.80 14.08
N GLY A 95 -6.01 1.59 15.04
CA GLY A 95 -6.99 1.17 16.02
C GLY A 95 -8.38 0.98 15.39
N PHE A 96 -8.70 -0.27 15.09
CA PHE A 96 -10.09 -0.73 15.03
C PHE A 96 -10.32 -1.67 16.21
N ASN A 97 -11.26 -1.30 17.08
CA ASN A 97 -11.69 -2.13 18.20
C ASN A 97 -12.58 -3.25 17.65
N TYR A 98 -11.95 -4.36 17.24
CA TYR A 98 -12.62 -5.64 17.10
C TYR A 98 -12.36 -6.46 18.37
N PRO A 99 -13.32 -7.26 18.84
CA PRO A 99 -13.09 -8.15 19.96
C PRO A 99 -11.89 -9.04 19.63
N ALA A 100 -10.87 -8.99 20.50
CA ALA A 100 -9.67 -9.80 20.37
C ALA A 100 -10.07 -11.29 20.34
N PRO A 101 -9.46 -12.10 19.45
CA PRO A 101 -9.68 -13.54 19.48
C PRO A 101 -9.29 -14.12 20.85
N ARG A 102 -10.02 -15.14 21.31
CA ARG A 102 -9.74 -15.76 22.61
C ARG A 102 -8.34 -16.36 22.59
N LEU A 103 -7.64 -16.26 23.73
CA LEU A 103 -6.25 -16.71 23.93
C LEU A 103 -5.99 -18.16 23.49
N SER A 104 -7.04 -18.99 23.44
CA SER A 104 -7.00 -20.38 22.94
C SER A 104 -6.71 -20.51 21.44
N ASP A 105 -7.05 -19.51 20.62
CA ASP A 105 -6.83 -19.53 19.16
C ASP A 105 -5.39 -19.14 18.77
N ILE A 106 -4.63 -18.53 19.67
CA ILE A 106 -3.28 -17.97 19.40
C ILE A 106 -2.20 -19.06 19.42
N LEU A 107 -2.46 -20.19 20.09
CA LEU A 107 -1.46 -21.23 20.33
C LEU A 107 -1.31 -22.25 19.18
N ALA A 108 -2.18 -22.21 18.16
CA ALA A 108 -2.17 -23.19 17.07
C ALA A 108 -1.21 -22.86 15.90
N ASP A 109 -0.82 -21.60 15.70
CA ASP A 109 -0.05 -21.17 14.52
C ASP A 109 1.30 -20.49 14.87
N ARG A 110 2.07 -21.03 15.82
CA ARG A 110 3.51 -20.73 15.92
C ARG A 110 4.35 -21.69 15.07
N LYS A 111 4.04 -21.82 13.79
CA LYS A 111 4.96 -22.39 12.79
C LYS A 111 4.76 -21.71 11.44
N SER A 112 5.85 -21.15 10.93
CA SER A 112 6.08 -20.55 9.61
C SER A 112 5.48 -19.15 9.37
N GLY A 113 6.36 -18.18 9.11
CA GLY A 113 5.99 -16.82 8.71
C GLY A 113 6.98 -15.77 9.19
N LEU A 114 8.27 -16.00 8.98
CA LEU A 114 9.35 -15.06 9.25
C LEU A 114 9.47 -14.08 8.07
N ASP A 115 8.36 -13.51 7.61
CA ASP A 115 8.34 -12.60 6.47
C ASP A 115 7.45 -11.39 6.79
N GLN A 116 7.89 -10.54 7.72
CA GLN A 116 7.82 -9.12 7.35
C GLN A 116 8.68 -9.02 6.11
N GLU A 117 8.12 -9.11 4.91
CA GLU A 117 8.88 -8.82 3.70
C GLU A 117 9.23 -7.32 3.78
N PRO A 118 10.49 -6.93 4.05
CA PRO A 118 10.87 -5.54 3.89
C PRO A 118 10.88 -5.31 2.38
N GLN A 119 9.73 -4.90 1.83
CA GLN A 119 9.49 -4.66 0.39
C GLN A 119 10.79 -4.49 -0.37
N ALA A 120 11.21 -5.59 -0.99
CA ALA A 120 12.57 -5.78 -1.45
C ALA A 120 12.93 -4.65 -2.42
N GLY A 121 13.82 -3.75 -1.99
CA GLY A 121 14.48 -2.79 -2.86
C GLY A 121 14.15 -1.29 -2.69
N ARG A 122 13.28 -0.85 -1.77
CA ARG A 122 13.10 0.59 -1.49
C ARG A 122 13.22 0.97 -0.01
N TYR A 123 14.00 2.02 0.24
CA TYR A 123 14.12 2.62 1.56
C TYR A 123 12.78 3.22 2.05
N PRO A 124 12.44 3.07 3.34
CA PRO A 124 11.33 3.77 3.97
C PRO A 124 11.39 5.29 3.75
N PRO A 125 10.25 5.98 3.51
CA PRO A 125 10.21 7.43 3.34
C PRO A 125 10.89 8.21 4.48
N LYS A 126 10.85 7.69 5.70
CA LYS A 126 11.53 8.29 6.86
C LYS A 126 13.05 8.37 6.67
N GLN A 127 13.68 7.29 6.19
CA GLN A 127 15.12 7.25 5.95
C GLN A 127 15.51 8.15 4.77
N ILE A 128 14.73 8.12 3.68
CA ILE A 128 14.94 9.00 2.52
C ILE A 128 14.82 10.48 2.93
N ASN A 129 13.79 10.84 3.69
CA ASN A 129 13.59 12.20 4.17
C ASN A 129 14.70 12.67 5.12
N GLN A 130 15.31 11.75 5.88
CA GLN A 130 16.49 12.09 6.68
C GLN A 130 17.70 12.39 5.81
N LEU A 131 17.90 11.64 4.73
CA LEU A 131 18.97 11.88 3.76
C LEU A 131 18.79 13.21 3.02
N LEU A 132 17.58 13.49 2.53
CA LEU A 132 17.28 14.74 1.81
C LEU A 132 17.42 15.99 2.69
N LYS A 133 17.27 15.86 4.01
CA LYS A 133 17.58 16.95 4.95
C LYS A 133 19.08 17.22 5.10
N ARG A 134 19.92 16.18 5.00
CA ARG A 134 21.39 16.33 5.09
C ARG A 134 21.97 16.91 3.82
N PHE A 135 21.39 16.55 2.67
CA PHE A 135 21.82 17.00 1.35
C PHE A 135 20.64 17.67 0.62
N PRO A 136 20.28 18.91 1.01
CA PRO A 136 19.17 19.62 0.38
C PRO A 136 19.49 20.02 -1.05
N ASN A 137 18.45 20.25 -1.85
CA ASN A 137 18.60 20.67 -3.22
C ASN A 137 19.16 22.11 -3.29
N ILE A 138 20.19 22.32 -4.11
CA ILE A 138 20.80 23.64 -4.32
C ILE A 138 19.85 24.46 -5.21
N LYS A 139 19.25 25.52 -4.65
CA LYS A 139 18.22 26.32 -5.33
C LYS A 139 18.76 27.59 -5.98
N ARG A 140 19.98 27.99 -5.65
CA ARG A 140 20.66 29.20 -6.14
C ARG A 140 22.15 28.88 -6.24
N GLU A 141 22.80 29.33 -7.30
CA GLU A 141 24.26 29.27 -7.42
C GLU A 141 24.89 30.25 -6.42
N ILE A 142 26.05 29.88 -5.86
CA ILE A 142 26.87 30.70 -4.94
C ILE A 142 27.79 31.58 -5.77
#